data_AF-A0A4R3YXG7-F1
#
_entry.id   AF-A0A4R3YXG7-F1
#
_cell.length_a   1.000
_cell.length_b   1.000
_cell.length_c   1.000
_cell.angle_alpha   90.00
_cell.angle_beta   90.00
_cell.angle_gamma   90.00
#
_symmetry.space_group_name_H-M   'P 1'
#
loop_
_entity.id
_entity.type
_entity.pdbx_description
1 polymer ?
#
loop_
_entity_poly.entity_id
_entity_poly.type
_entity_poly.pdbx_seq_one_letter_code
_entity_poly.pdbx_strand_id
1 'polypeptide(L)'
;MIKFFKMNMEPKKRLRMVEVIFSIGLCIASIISIGYGLYDINANVENAKFKQSIQMTRDTDLEDYSEDNTVCAVTYTNGDKQLIVSYSYEDYTKLNDMTITAYEYETKNGTKLYFDHQNINNQEVQYSYKQVRANELAPLFNFGIASFILMLSILIMMLFAKQFTTYEKSWFISIMVLATVFSVLFPEESANGVNGIIIMLLYLLDTFLNILCELLISKQSRYNFLISVLVEIVEIAMCVVLMYRFATMATTLFFWLPIDIISYINWSKHKDDEENELTVVRKLKGYQEVLVIIGIIVWTFVIGYLISGLNIATDFYNNELLETFIIYIDACASAVGIANGLFIFFRLQEQWIAWYICAFLEAIINIISGQYVLLVLKLGYFTNTTYGYIKWSRYIKEHSIQKQAQIS
;
A
#
# COMPACT_ATOMS: atom_id res chain seq x y z
N MET A 1 -23.62 7.55 20.16
CA MET A 1 -22.25 7.02 19.98
C MET A 1 -21.81 6.10 21.12
N ILE A 2 -21.71 6.55 22.39
CA ILE A 2 -21.25 5.71 23.53
C ILE A 2 -22.10 4.46 23.79
N LYS A 3 -23.44 4.55 23.67
CA LYS A 3 -24.34 3.39 23.85
C LYS A 3 -24.16 2.32 22.75
N PHE A 4 -23.89 2.75 21.52
CA PHE A 4 -23.69 1.85 20.37
C PHE A 4 -22.41 1.03 20.55
N PHE A 5 -21.28 1.67 20.91
CA PHE A 5 -20.05 0.96 21.21
C PHE A 5 -20.19 0.02 22.40
N LYS A 6 -20.83 0.45 23.50
CA LYS A 6 -21.09 -0.45 24.64
C LYS A 6 -21.90 -1.69 24.27
N MET A 7 -22.77 -1.61 23.26
CA MET A 7 -23.55 -2.74 22.77
C MET A 7 -22.73 -3.69 21.90
N ASN A 8 -21.76 -3.19 21.13
CA ASN A 8 -21.00 -3.99 20.13
C ASN A 8 -19.58 -4.39 20.59
N MET A 9 -19.11 -3.83 21.70
CA MET A 9 -17.81 -4.12 22.31
C MET A 9 -17.67 -5.57 22.77
N GLU A 10 -16.42 -6.04 22.86
CA GLU A 10 -16.07 -7.39 23.28
C GLU A 10 -16.75 -7.76 24.62
N PRO A 11 -17.65 -8.78 24.61
CA PRO A 11 -18.40 -9.16 25.80
C PRO A 11 -17.52 -9.84 26.86
N LYS A 12 -16.44 -10.53 26.46
CA LYS A 12 -15.55 -11.22 27.39
C LYS A 12 -14.61 -10.23 28.08
N LYS A 13 -14.93 -9.89 29.35
CA LYS A 13 -14.17 -8.92 30.15
C LYS A 13 -12.65 -9.19 30.21
N ARG A 14 -12.24 -10.46 30.30
CA ARG A 14 -10.81 -10.83 30.30
C ARG A 14 -10.13 -10.54 28.96
N LEU A 15 -10.75 -10.91 27.84
CA LEU A 15 -10.21 -10.68 26.51
C LEU A 15 -10.11 -9.18 26.23
N ARG A 16 -11.16 -8.43 26.54
CA ARG A 16 -11.16 -6.96 26.42
C ARG A 16 -10.04 -6.31 27.23
N MET A 17 -9.78 -6.79 28.44
CA MET A 17 -8.68 -6.28 29.26
C MET A 17 -7.33 -6.53 28.60
N VAL A 18 -7.12 -7.72 28.04
CA VAL A 18 -5.90 -8.07 27.29
C VAL A 18 -5.76 -7.16 26.07
N GLU A 19 -6.80 -6.99 25.25
CA GLU A 19 -6.80 -6.13 24.07
C GLU A 19 -6.47 -4.67 24.42
N VAL A 20 -7.00 -4.15 25.53
CA VAL A 20 -6.68 -2.80 26.02
C VAL A 20 -5.22 -2.69 26.47
N ILE A 21 -4.70 -3.68 27.21
CA ILE A 21 -3.30 -3.68 27.65
C ILE A 21 -2.35 -3.71 26.45
N PHE A 22 -2.62 -4.57 25.47
CA PHE A 22 -1.85 -4.62 24.23
C PHE A 22 -1.93 -3.30 23.46
N SER A 23 -3.12 -2.71 23.34
CA SER A 23 -3.32 -1.41 22.66
C SER A 23 -2.51 -0.30 23.33
N ILE A 24 -2.50 -0.25 24.67
CA ILE A 24 -1.69 0.72 25.43
C ILE A 24 -0.20 0.48 25.19
N GLY A 25 0.24 -0.79 25.21
CA GLY A 25 1.63 -1.16 24.94
C GLY A 25 2.09 -0.72 23.54
N LEU A 26 1.27 -0.96 22.52
CA LEU A 26 1.54 -0.53 21.15
C LEU A 26 1.54 0.99 21.00
N CYS A 27 0.64 1.70 21.70
CA CYS A 27 0.62 3.16 21.73
C CYS A 27 1.93 3.72 22.30
N ILE A 28 2.37 3.18 23.45
CA ILE A 28 3.62 3.58 24.09
C ILE A 28 4.81 3.27 23.18
N ALA A 29 4.87 2.08 22.59
CA ALA A 29 5.91 1.68 21.65
C ALA A 29 5.99 2.66 20.47
N SER A 30 4.83 2.99 19.88
CA SER A 30 4.72 3.96 18.80
C SER A 30 5.27 5.34 19.17
N ILE A 31 4.81 5.88 20.30
CA ILE A 31 5.23 7.21 20.78
C ILE A 31 6.74 7.24 21.06
N ILE A 32 7.28 6.20 21.70
CA ILE A 32 8.71 6.13 22.01
C ILE A 32 9.54 6.02 20.74
N SER A 33 9.17 5.14 19.81
CA SER A 33 9.92 4.93 18.56
C SER A 33 9.95 6.17 17.69
N ILE A 34 8.79 6.80 17.46
CA ILE A 34 8.70 8.03 16.67
C ILE A 34 9.37 9.19 17.41
N GLY A 35 9.15 9.31 18.72
CA GLY A 35 9.71 10.38 19.54
C GLY A 35 11.24 10.34 19.60
N TYR A 36 11.82 9.15 19.79
CA TYR A 36 13.27 8.96 19.75
C TYR A 36 13.82 9.25 18.36
N GLY A 37 13.18 8.72 17.31
CA GLY A 37 13.60 8.97 15.94
C GLY A 37 13.62 10.46 15.59
N LEU A 38 12.57 11.20 15.95
CA LEU A 38 12.49 12.65 15.71
C LEU A 38 13.50 13.44 16.52
N TYR A 39 13.79 13.01 17.75
CA TYR A 39 14.82 13.62 18.60
C TYR A 39 16.22 13.45 17.98
N ASP A 40 16.53 12.26 17.48
CA ASP A 40 17.85 11.93 16.94
C ASP A 40 18.10 12.56 15.56
N ILE A 41 17.10 12.54 14.67
CA ILE A 41 17.17 13.21 13.35
C ILE A 41 17.36 14.72 13.51
N ASN A 42 16.69 15.33 14.49
CA ASN A 42 16.79 16.78 14.72
C ASN A 42 17.90 17.17 15.70
N ALA A 43 18.81 16.26 16.04
CA ALA A 43 19.99 16.60 16.83
C ALA A 43 20.81 17.67 16.11
N ASN A 44 21.23 18.71 16.83
CA ASN A 44 22.06 19.76 16.24
C ASN A 44 23.50 19.25 16.08
N VAL A 45 23.90 18.97 14.84
CA VAL A 45 25.23 18.46 14.51
C VAL A 45 26.11 19.55 13.88
N GLU A 46 26.84 20.25 14.73
CA GLU A 46 27.84 21.23 14.28
C GLU A 46 29.25 20.62 14.27
N ASN A 47 30.09 21.09 13.33
CA ASN A 47 31.52 20.78 13.24
C ASN A 47 31.84 19.31 12.93
N ALA A 48 31.35 18.81 11.78
CA ALA A 48 31.80 17.54 11.24
C ALA A 48 33.31 17.60 10.90
N LYS A 49 34.07 16.57 11.28
CA LYS A 49 35.52 16.54 11.08
C LYS A 49 35.85 15.74 9.82
N PHE A 50 36.61 16.35 8.91
CA PHE A 50 37.16 15.64 7.77
C PHE A 50 38.02 14.45 8.22
N LYS A 51 37.85 13.31 7.54
CA LYS A 51 38.61 12.08 7.81
C LYS A 51 39.50 11.70 6.67
N GLN A 52 38.92 11.53 5.48
CA GLN A 52 39.62 11.00 4.32
C GLN A 52 38.86 11.32 3.03
N SER A 53 39.56 11.21 1.91
CA SER A 53 38.96 11.20 0.57
C SER A 53 38.87 9.75 0.09
N ILE A 54 37.76 9.40 -0.56
CA ILE A 54 37.47 8.06 -1.03
C ILE A 54 36.98 8.17 -2.47
N GLN A 55 37.46 7.29 -3.33
CA GLN A 55 36.91 7.12 -4.67
C GLN A 55 35.65 6.27 -4.58
N MET A 56 34.53 6.80 -5.06
CA MET A 56 33.26 6.09 -5.18
C MET A 56 32.92 5.90 -6.65
N THR A 57 32.27 4.79 -6.98
CA THR A 57 31.87 4.44 -8.34
C THR A 57 30.39 4.72 -8.52
N ARG A 58 30.03 5.28 -9.67
CA ARG A 58 28.64 5.57 -10.05
C ARG A 58 27.84 4.27 -10.13
N ASP A 59 26.68 4.26 -9.48
CA ASP A 59 25.73 3.17 -9.53
C ASP A 59 24.61 3.51 -10.52
N THR A 60 24.86 3.14 -11.78
CA THR A 60 23.95 3.43 -12.89
C THR A 60 22.64 2.64 -12.82
N ASP A 61 22.59 1.57 -12.00
CA ASP A 61 21.38 0.76 -11.87
C ASP A 61 20.30 1.49 -11.04
N LEU A 62 20.71 2.50 -10.25
CA LEU A 62 19.85 3.35 -9.41
C LEU A 62 19.46 4.68 -10.10
N GLU A 63 19.87 4.89 -11.35
CA GLU A 63 19.65 6.15 -12.07
C GLU A 63 18.57 5.98 -13.14
N ASP A 64 17.41 6.61 -12.91
CA ASP A 64 16.32 6.65 -13.88
C ASP A 64 15.86 8.10 -14.08
N TYR A 65 16.31 8.72 -15.18
CA TYR A 65 15.98 10.11 -15.50
C TYR A 65 15.49 10.25 -16.93
N SER A 66 14.36 10.93 -17.08
CA SER A 66 13.77 11.32 -18.37
C SER A 66 14.20 12.74 -18.77
N GLU A 67 14.01 13.07 -20.05
CA GLU A 67 14.24 14.43 -20.59
C GLU A 67 13.42 15.53 -19.89
N ASP A 68 12.34 15.15 -19.22
CA ASP A 68 11.47 16.07 -18.48
C ASP A 68 11.97 16.35 -17.04
N ASN A 69 12.98 15.61 -16.56
CA ASN A 69 13.54 15.84 -15.23
C ASN A 69 14.33 17.16 -15.21
N THR A 70 14.15 17.96 -14.15
CA THR A 70 14.93 19.19 -13.95
C THR A 70 16.20 18.94 -13.13
N VAL A 71 16.19 17.90 -12.30
CA VAL A 71 17.29 17.49 -11.43
C VAL A 71 17.40 15.96 -11.42
N CYS A 72 18.62 15.45 -11.49
CA CYS A 72 18.99 14.04 -11.56
C CYS A 72 19.91 13.69 -10.39
N ALA A 73 19.46 12.85 -9.46
CA ALA A 73 20.14 12.52 -8.20
C ALA A 73 21.06 11.29 -8.32
N VAL A 74 22.25 11.45 -8.88
CA VAL A 74 23.20 10.38 -9.20
C VAL A 74 23.79 9.78 -7.92
N THR A 75 23.74 8.45 -7.80
CA THR A 75 24.26 7.72 -6.63
C THR A 75 25.65 7.16 -6.91
N TYR A 76 26.60 7.43 -6.03
CA TYR A 76 27.95 6.86 -6.05
C TYR A 76 28.17 6.00 -4.82
N THR A 77 28.75 4.82 -5.01
CA THR A 77 28.92 3.81 -3.95
C THR A 77 30.37 3.35 -3.78
N ASN A 78 30.71 2.93 -2.57
CA ASN A 78 31.96 2.22 -2.25
C ASN A 78 31.69 1.22 -1.12
N GLY A 79 31.38 -0.03 -1.50
CA GLY A 79 30.83 -1.01 -0.56
C GLY A 79 29.48 -0.52 0.00
N ASP A 80 29.34 -0.48 1.32
CA ASP A 80 28.10 -0.03 1.99
C ASP A 80 27.98 1.51 2.09
N LYS A 81 28.94 2.26 1.52
CA LYS A 81 28.95 3.73 1.57
C LYS A 81 28.24 4.29 0.34
N GLN A 82 27.41 5.31 0.53
CA GLN A 82 26.70 5.99 -0.55
C GLN A 82 26.86 7.52 -0.46
N LEU A 83 26.95 8.15 -1.63
CA LEU A 83 26.90 9.60 -1.84
C LEU A 83 25.90 9.87 -2.97
N ILE A 84 24.91 10.72 -2.71
CA ILE A 84 23.95 11.15 -3.74
C ILE A 84 24.28 12.59 -4.13
N VAL A 85 24.49 12.84 -5.42
CA VAL A 85 24.81 14.15 -5.97
C VAL A 85 23.75 14.54 -6.99
N SER A 86 23.14 15.71 -6.78
CA SER A 86 22.11 16.24 -7.67
C SER A 86 22.73 17.05 -8.81
N TYR A 87 22.50 16.62 -10.04
CA TYR A 87 22.88 17.31 -11.27
C TYR A 87 21.65 17.94 -11.92
N SER A 88 21.81 19.00 -12.70
CA SER A 88 20.75 19.37 -13.66
C SER A 88 20.67 18.31 -14.76
N TYR A 89 19.53 18.16 -15.44
CA TYR A 89 19.43 17.20 -16.54
C TYR A 89 20.45 17.48 -17.67
N GLU A 90 20.71 18.76 -17.94
CA GLU A 90 21.71 19.16 -18.94
C GLU A 90 23.14 18.77 -18.53
N ASP A 91 23.45 18.82 -17.23
CA ASP A 91 24.76 18.39 -16.71
C ASP A 91 24.86 16.87 -16.62
N TYR A 92 23.75 16.20 -16.25
CA TYR A 92 23.64 14.75 -16.19
C TYR A 92 23.91 14.10 -17.56
N THR A 93 23.29 14.61 -18.63
CA THR A 93 23.48 14.09 -20.00
C THR A 93 24.92 14.24 -20.50
N LYS A 94 25.71 15.14 -19.91
CA LYS A 94 27.13 15.36 -20.20
C LYS A 94 28.06 14.61 -19.24
N LEU A 95 27.53 13.96 -18.21
CA LEU A 95 28.28 13.29 -17.15
C LEU A 95 28.82 11.95 -17.63
N ASN A 96 30.08 11.93 -18.08
CA ASN A 96 30.78 10.72 -18.55
C ASN A 96 31.61 10.04 -17.45
N ASP A 97 31.82 10.71 -16.32
CA ASP A 97 32.66 10.20 -15.23
C ASP A 97 31.91 9.13 -14.43
N MET A 98 32.50 7.92 -14.38
CA MET A 98 31.97 6.80 -13.61
C MET A 98 32.46 6.79 -12.16
N THR A 99 33.25 7.78 -11.77
CA THR A 99 33.86 7.85 -10.44
C THR A 99 33.84 9.26 -9.91
N ILE A 100 33.63 9.41 -8.60
CA ILE A 100 33.73 10.69 -7.90
C ILE A 100 34.67 10.57 -6.70
N THR A 101 35.34 11.67 -6.36
CA THR A 101 36.08 11.77 -5.10
C THR A 101 35.13 12.27 -4.02
N ALA A 102 34.69 11.37 -3.14
CA ALA A 102 33.88 11.71 -1.98
C ALA A 102 34.78 12.07 -0.79
N TYR A 103 34.42 13.12 -0.07
CA TYR A 103 35.07 13.56 1.16
C TYR A 103 34.26 13.06 2.36
N GLU A 104 34.86 12.19 3.17
CA GLU A 104 34.24 11.61 4.37
C GLU A 104 34.41 12.57 5.55
N TYR A 105 33.30 12.93 6.17
CA TYR A 105 33.24 13.70 7.40
C TYR A 105 32.56 12.89 8.49
N GLU A 106 33.07 12.98 9.72
CA GLU A 106 32.48 12.30 10.87
C GLU A 106 31.92 13.34 11.84
N THR A 107 30.67 13.13 12.26
CA THR A 107 30.00 13.95 13.26
C THR A 107 30.47 13.57 14.67
N LYS A 108 30.20 14.41 15.68
CA LYS A 108 30.54 14.09 17.08
C LYS A 108 29.87 12.82 17.59
N ASN A 109 28.76 12.42 16.98
CA ASN A 109 27.99 11.24 17.35
C ASN A 109 28.46 9.98 16.59
N GLY A 110 29.50 10.08 15.77
CA GLY A 110 30.08 8.97 15.01
C GLY A 110 29.40 8.71 13.66
N THR A 111 28.40 9.51 13.28
CA THR A 111 27.75 9.40 11.96
C THR A 111 28.71 9.86 10.87
N LYS A 112 28.84 9.05 9.82
CA LYS A 112 29.67 9.37 8.66
C LYS A 112 28.81 9.99 7.58
N LEU A 113 29.29 11.12 7.06
CA LEU A 113 28.65 11.90 6.00
C LEU A 113 29.63 12.00 4.83
N TYR A 114 29.09 11.98 3.62
CA TYR A 114 29.87 12.03 2.39
C TYR A 114 29.44 13.25 1.57
N PHE A 115 30.41 13.95 1.02
CA PHE A 115 30.19 15.13 0.17
C PHE A 115 31.10 15.08 -1.05
N ASP A 116 30.71 15.71 -2.15
CA ASP A 116 31.49 15.86 -3.38
C ASP A 116 32.49 17.04 -3.34
N HIS A 117 32.50 17.81 -2.25
CA HIS A 117 33.40 18.96 -2.06
C HIS A 117 33.89 19.10 -0.60
N GLN A 118 35.00 19.81 -0.39
CA GLN A 118 35.63 19.97 0.94
C GLN A 118 35.09 21.15 1.77
N ASN A 119 34.62 22.21 1.10
CA ASN A 119 34.19 23.44 1.77
C ASN A 119 32.73 23.36 2.20
N ILE A 120 32.42 22.37 3.05
CA ILE A 120 31.06 22.14 3.51
C ILE A 120 30.63 23.19 4.53
N ASN A 121 29.39 23.64 4.41
CA ASN A 121 28.78 24.54 5.37
C ASN A 121 27.96 23.78 6.43
N ASN A 122 27.63 24.45 7.54
CA ASN A 122 26.86 23.82 8.62
C ASN A 122 25.44 23.42 8.18
N GLN A 123 24.82 24.07 7.20
CA GLN A 123 23.48 23.70 6.74
C GLN A 123 23.52 22.39 5.93
N GLU A 124 24.53 22.20 5.08
CA GLU A 124 24.76 20.97 4.31
C GLU A 124 25.02 19.79 5.23
N VAL A 125 25.85 19.98 6.28
CA VAL A 125 26.09 18.97 7.31
C VAL A 125 24.79 18.53 7.97
N GLN A 126 23.93 19.48 8.35
CA GLN A 126 22.67 19.18 9.02
C GLN A 126 21.68 18.48 8.09
N TYR A 127 21.61 18.91 6.83
CA TYR A 127 20.74 18.30 5.83
C TYR A 127 21.15 16.85 5.55
N SER A 128 22.45 16.62 5.27
CA SER A 128 23.00 15.28 5.03
C SER A 128 22.84 14.39 6.26
N TYR A 129 23.10 14.91 7.47
CA TYR A 129 22.86 14.18 8.72
C TYR A 129 21.40 13.74 8.86
N LYS A 130 20.44 14.63 8.60
CA LYS A 130 19.02 14.29 8.68
C LYS A 130 18.64 13.17 7.73
N GLN A 131 19.14 13.19 6.50
CA GLN A 131 18.84 12.14 5.51
C GLN A 131 19.45 10.80 5.90
N VAL A 132 20.75 10.76 6.23
CA VAL A 132 21.44 9.53 6.63
C VAL A 132 20.77 8.92 7.86
N ARG A 133 20.47 9.73 8.89
CA ARG A 133 19.80 9.25 10.10
C ARG A 133 18.36 8.83 9.85
N ALA A 134 17.64 9.48 8.93
CA ALA A 134 16.29 9.05 8.55
C ALA A 134 16.30 7.65 7.93
N ASN A 135 17.28 7.37 7.05
CA ASN A 135 17.43 6.05 6.45
C ASN A 135 17.86 4.99 7.48
N GLU A 136 18.87 5.29 8.32
CA GLU A 136 19.33 4.36 9.37
C GLU A 136 18.24 4.06 10.42
N LEU A 137 17.38 5.04 10.73
CA LEU A 137 16.29 4.89 11.68
C LEU A 137 14.96 4.49 11.02
N ALA A 138 14.92 4.25 9.71
CA ALA A 138 13.69 3.89 9.00
C ALA A 138 12.99 2.67 9.62
N PRO A 139 13.69 1.57 10.00
CA PRO A 139 13.04 0.45 10.69
C PRO A 139 12.37 0.85 12.02
N LEU A 140 12.95 1.81 12.75
CA LEU A 140 12.38 2.30 14.01
C LEU A 140 11.12 3.14 13.76
N PHE A 141 11.14 4.02 12.76
CA PHE A 141 9.95 4.78 12.36
C PHE A 141 8.84 3.87 11.85
N ASN A 142 9.19 2.90 11.01
CA ASN A 142 8.26 1.91 10.48
C ASN A 142 7.63 1.09 11.59
N PHE A 143 8.42 0.63 12.57
CA PHE A 143 7.90 -0.05 13.76
C PHE A 143 6.94 0.84 14.55
N GLY A 144 7.28 2.13 14.71
CA GLY A 144 6.42 3.08 15.41
C GLY A 144 5.08 3.31 14.71
N ILE A 145 5.10 3.52 13.40
CA ILE A 145 3.92 3.70 12.54
C ILE A 145 3.06 2.43 12.53
N ALA A 146 3.68 1.27 12.26
CA ALA A 146 2.99 -0.01 12.22
C ALA A 146 2.39 -0.38 13.59
N SER A 147 3.06 -0.08 14.69
CA SER A 147 2.52 -0.27 16.05
C SER A 147 1.26 0.57 16.28
N PHE A 148 1.23 1.80 15.78
CA PHE A 148 0.04 2.65 15.88
C PHE A 148 -1.12 2.09 15.04
N ILE A 149 -0.86 1.66 13.81
CA ILE A 149 -1.88 1.07 12.94
C ILE A 149 -2.39 -0.26 13.51
N LEU A 150 -1.50 -1.09 14.06
CA LEU A 150 -1.88 -2.33 14.74
C LEU A 150 -2.70 -2.06 16.01
N MET A 151 -2.39 -1.00 16.76
CA MET A 151 -3.24 -0.55 17.87
C MET A 151 -4.64 -0.20 17.38
N LEU A 152 -4.78 0.60 16.32
CA LEU A 152 -6.08 0.94 15.73
C LEU A 152 -6.83 -0.32 15.27
N SER A 153 -6.11 -1.28 14.69
CA SER A 153 -6.65 -2.57 14.25
C SER A 153 -7.26 -3.37 15.42
N ILE A 154 -6.56 -3.46 16.55
CA ILE A 154 -7.07 -4.11 17.76
C ILE A 154 -8.27 -3.35 18.31
N LEU A 155 -8.21 -2.01 18.35
CA LEU A 155 -9.31 -1.19 18.85
C LEU A 155 -10.58 -1.36 18.03
N ILE A 156 -10.49 -1.41 16.69
CA ILE A 156 -11.65 -1.69 15.83
C ILE A 156 -12.23 -3.07 16.14
N MET A 157 -11.39 -4.11 16.17
CA MET A 157 -11.85 -5.47 16.46
C MET A 157 -12.46 -5.62 17.85
N MET A 158 -11.99 -4.86 18.83
CA MET A 158 -12.55 -4.80 20.18
C MET A 158 -13.87 -4.02 20.24
N LEU A 159 -13.98 -2.89 19.54
CA LEU A 159 -15.16 -2.00 19.58
C LEU A 159 -16.35 -2.55 18.79
N PHE A 160 -16.06 -3.31 17.72
CA PHE A 160 -17.05 -3.95 16.86
C PHE A 160 -17.07 -5.47 17.02
N ALA A 161 -16.59 -5.97 18.15
CA ALA A 161 -16.35 -7.38 18.42
C ALA A 161 -17.56 -8.31 18.17
N LYS A 162 -18.80 -7.83 18.34
CA LYS A 162 -20.00 -8.64 18.07
C LYS A 162 -20.30 -8.82 16.60
N GLN A 163 -19.83 -7.91 15.75
CA GLN A 163 -20.02 -8.01 14.31
C GLN A 163 -19.07 -9.03 13.69
N PHE A 164 -17.92 -9.31 14.32
CA PHE A 164 -16.91 -10.22 13.80
C PHE A 164 -16.88 -11.56 14.53
N THR A 165 -16.76 -12.63 13.76
CA THR A 165 -16.50 -13.98 14.28
C THR A 165 -15.06 -14.07 14.82
N THR A 166 -14.77 -15.08 15.63
CA THR A 166 -13.40 -15.32 16.11
C THR A 166 -12.43 -15.54 14.97
N TYR A 167 -12.83 -16.25 13.91
CA TYR A 167 -12.01 -16.44 12.71
C TYR A 167 -11.67 -15.09 12.05
N GLU A 168 -12.68 -14.25 11.78
CA GLU A 168 -12.49 -12.95 11.12
C GLU A 168 -11.56 -12.04 11.94
N LYS A 169 -11.71 -12.00 13.27
CA LYS A 169 -10.82 -11.26 14.18
C LYS A 169 -9.39 -11.79 14.12
N SER A 170 -9.21 -13.10 14.26
CA SER A 170 -7.89 -13.73 14.25
C SER A 170 -7.19 -13.51 12.91
N TRP A 171 -7.89 -13.72 11.80
CA TRP A 171 -7.37 -13.51 10.45
C TRP A 171 -6.92 -12.05 10.25
N PHE A 172 -7.78 -11.08 10.57
CA PHE A 172 -7.46 -9.66 10.41
C PHE A 172 -6.21 -9.27 11.22
N ILE A 173 -6.18 -9.62 12.51
CA ILE A 173 -5.05 -9.30 13.38
C ILE A 173 -3.78 -10.01 12.93
N SER A 174 -3.85 -11.26 12.43
CA SER A 174 -2.69 -11.96 11.89
C SER A 174 -2.09 -11.26 10.67
N ILE A 175 -2.92 -10.78 9.74
CA ILE A 175 -2.44 -10.00 8.58
C ILE A 175 -1.80 -8.68 9.04
N MET A 176 -2.41 -7.96 9.99
CA MET A 176 -1.86 -6.70 10.49
C MET A 176 -0.53 -6.87 11.25
N VAL A 177 -0.39 -7.96 12.01
CA VAL A 177 0.89 -8.31 12.66
C VAL A 177 1.94 -8.64 11.59
N LEU A 178 1.58 -9.37 10.54
CA LEU A 178 2.50 -9.69 9.45
C LEU A 178 2.96 -8.42 8.73
N ALA A 179 2.05 -7.48 8.48
CA ALA A 179 2.37 -6.18 7.86
C ALA A 179 3.35 -5.38 8.75
N THR A 180 3.16 -5.42 10.08
CA THR A 180 4.09 -4.80 11.03
C THR A 180 5.49 -5.42 10.91
N VAL A 181 5.59 -6.75 10.88
CA VAL A 181 6.89 -7.43 10.76
C VAL A 181 7.57 -7.07 9.43
N PHE A 182 6.85 -7.14 8.32
CA PHE A 182 7.41 -6.84 7.00
C PHE A 182 7.86 -5.38 6.87
N SER A 183 7.13 -4.42 7.44
CA SER A 183 7.52 -2.99 7.40
C SER A 183 8.85 -2.69 8.09
N VAL A 184 9.25 -3.52 9.07
CA VAL A 184 10.51 -3.35 9.81
C VAL A 184 11.64 -4.12 9.13
N LEU A 185 11.37 -5.31 8.61
CA LEU A 185 12.37 -6.14 7.93
C LEU A 185 12.71 -5.63 6.53
N PHE A 186 11.75 -5.02 5.85
CA PHE A 186 11.87 -4.49 4.50
C PHE A 186 11.42 -3.02 4.52
N PRO A 187 12.24 -2.11 5.07
CA PRO A 187 11.95 -0.69 5.01
C PRO A 187 11.97 -0.22 3.55
N GLU A 188 11.01 0.63 3.19
CA GLU A 188 10.96 1.21 1.85
C GLU A 188 12.07 2.26 1.70
N GLU A 189 12.70 2.27 0.53
CA GLU A 189 13.67 3.30 0.16
C GLU A 189 12.97 4.59 -0.28
N SER A 190 13.73 5.68 -0.36
CA SER A 190 13.18 6.95 -0.83
C SER A 190 13.07 6.91 -2.35
N ALA A 191 11.91 7.26 -2.90
CA ALA A 191 11.65 7.27 -4.34
C ALA A 191 11.00 8.61 -4.74
N ASN A 192 11.26 9.08 -5.97
CA ASN A 192 10.66 10.32 -6.50
C ASN A 192 10.82 11.56 -5.59
N GLY A 193 11.92 11.67 -4.83
CA GLY A 193 12.16 12.75 -3.88
C GLY A 193 11.32 12.70 -2.59
N VAL A 194 10.59 11.60 -2.37
CA VAL A 194 9.78 11.35 -1.17
C VAL A 194 10.51 10.38 -0.24
N ASN A 195 10.51 10.69 1.06
CA ASN A 195 11.14 9.86 2.07
C ASN A 195 10.42 8.49 2.21
N GLY A 196 11.18 7.41 2.24
CA GLY A 196 10.69 6.03 2.41
C GLY A 196 9.77 5.83 3.63
N ILE A 197 9.95 6.60 4.71
CA ILE A 197 9.07 6.57 5.89
C ILE A 197 7.63 7.02 5.54
N ILE A 198 7.49 8.02 4.66
CA ILE A 198 6.18 8.51 4.20
C ILE A 198 5.54 7.47 3.29
N ILE A 199 6.33 6.88 2.39
CA ILE A 199 5.86 5.82 1.49
C ILE A 199 5.37 4.62 2.32
N MET A 200 6.14 4.20 3.32
CA MET A 200 5.77 3.12 4.23
C MET A 200 4.49 3.42 5.02
N LEU A 201 4.31 4.65 5.48
CA LEU A 201 3.06 5.07 6.14
C LEU A 201 1.86 4.87 5.21
N LEU A 202 1.98 5.28 3.95
CA LEU A 202 0.91 5.11 2.96
C LEU A 202 0.64 3.62 2.68
N TYR A 203 1.67 2.80 2.49
CA TYR A 203 1.50 1.36 2.28
C TYR A 203 0.84 0.65 3.45
N LEU A 204 1.21 1.00 4.68
CA LEU A 204 0.60 0.41 5.88
C LEU A 204 -0.84 0.88 6.08
N LEU A 205 -1.13 2.13 5.78
CA LEU A 205 -2.49 2.67 5.83
C LEU A 205 -3.37 2.03 4.77
N ASP A 206 -2.86 1.91 3.55
CA ASP A 206 -3.51 1.22 2.44
C ASP A 206 -3.80 -0.24 2.80
N THR A 207 -2.79 -0.97 3.28
CA THR A 207 -2.93 -2.36 3.73
C THR A 207 -4.03 -2.47 4.79
N PHE A 208 -4.02 -1.61 5.80
CA PHE A 208 -5.02 -1.62 6.87
C PHE A 208 -6.45 -1.41 6.35
N LEU A 209 -6.65 -0.35 5.55
CA LEU A 209 -7.96 0.01 5.04
C LEU A 209 -8.49 -1.04 4.07
N ASN A 210 -7.64 -1.53 3.17
CA ASN A 210 -8.03 -2.54 2.19
C ASN A 210 -8.40 -3.86 2.84
N ILE A 211 -7.55 -4.37 3.75
CA ILE A 211 -7.84 -5.62 4.47
C ILE A 211 -9.14 -5.51 5.28
N LEU A 212 -9.43 -4.33 5.85
CA LEU A 212 -10.69 -4.09 6.55
C LEU A 212 -11.86 -4.02 5.57
N CYS A 213 -11.72 -3.33 4.45
CA CYS A 213 -12.73 -3.22 3.39
C CYS A 213 -13.13 -4.60 2.88
N GLU A 214 -12.13 -5.40 2.49
CA GLU A 214 -12.28 -6.76 1.98
C GLU A 214 -12.98 -7.70 2.97
N LEU A 215 -12.63 -7.61 4.25
CA LEU A 215 -13.30 -8.37 5.29
C LEU A 215 -14.78 -7.99 5.42
N LEU A 216 -15.12 -6.71 5.22
CA LEU A 216 -16.51 -6.25 5.24
C LEU A 216 -17.28 -6.72 3.99
N ILE A 217 -16.65 -6.76 2.81
CA ILE A 217 -17.25 -7.30 1.58
C ILE A 217 -17.53 -8.79 1.74
N SER A 218 -16.58 -9.57 2.29
CA SER A 218 -16.79 -11.01 2.50
C SER A 218 -17.94 -11.29 3.47
N LYS A 219 -18.17 -10.36 4.42
CA LYS A 219 -19.34 -10.33 5.30
C LYS A 219 -20.63 -9.80 4.68
N GLN A 220 -20.64 -9.32 3.44
CA GLN A 220 -21.80 -8.67 2.81
C GLN A 220 -22.25 -7.38 3.52
N SER A 221 -21.35 -6.75 4.27
CA SER A 221 -21.62 -5.52 5.01
C SER A 221 -21.56 -4.31 4.08
N ARG A 222 -22.65 -3.55 3.96
CA ARG A 222 -22.68 -2.30 3.17
C ARG A 222 -21.68 -1.24 3.62
N TYR A 223 -21.16 -1.33 4.85
CA TYR A 223 -20.16 -0.38 5.36
C TYR A 223 -18.80 -0.55 4.68
N ASN A 224 -18.60 -1.64 3.91
CA ASN A 224 -17.42 -1.79 3.07
C ASN A 224 -17.21 -0.57 2.17
N PHE A 225 -18.24 -0.06 1.50
CA PHE A 225 -18.12 1.08 0.58
C PHE A 225 -17.64 2.37 1.26
N LEU A 226 -17.94 2.55 2.56
CA LEU A 226 -17.44 3.70 3.30
C LEU A 226 -15.93 3.57 3.57
N ILE A 227 -15.48 2.35 3.88
CA ILE A 227 -14.05 2.07 4.05
C ILE A 227 -13.34 2.09 2.69
N SER A 228 -14.00 1.61 1.64
CA SER A 228 -13.53 1.64 0.25
C SER A 228 -13.23 3.07 -0.20
N VAL A 229 -14.11 4.04 0.06
CA VAL A 229 -13.80 5.45 -0.22
C VAL A 229 -12.51 5.93 0.48
N LEU A 230 -12.21 5.45 1.69
CA LEU A 230 -10.95 5.78 2.36
C LEU A 230 -9.75 5.07 1.71
N VAL A 231 -9.92 3.82 1.27
CA VAL A 231 -8.94 3.10 0.44
C VAL A 231 -8.61 3.91 -0.80
N GLU A 232 -9.62 4.28 -1.59
CA GLU A 232 -9.43 4.99 -2.86
C GLU A 232 -8.67 6.32 -2.66
N ILE A 233 -8.95 7.05 -1.56
CA ILE A 233 -8.24 8.28 -1.23
C ILE A 233 -6.75 8.02 -0.96
N VAL A 234 -6.43 6.96 -0.22
CA VAL A 234 -5.04 6.59 0.07
C VAL A 234 -4.33 6.09 -1.17
N GLU A 235 -5.01 5.33 -2.03
CA GLU A 235 -4.47 4.85 -3.30
C GLU A 235 -4.16 6.00 -4.26
N ILE A 236 -5.05 6.99 -4.39
CA ILE A 236 -4.76 8.22 -5.12
C ILE A 236 -3.55 8.93 -4.52
N ALA A 237 -3.50 9.07 -3.20
CA ALA A 237 -2.36 9.72 -2.53
C ALA A 237 -1.05 8.98 -2.84
N MET A 238 -1.05 7.64 -2.82
CA MET A 238 0.12 6.84 -3.21
C MET A 238 0.51 7.07 -4.66
N CYS A 239 -0.44 7.00 -5.60
CA CYS A 239 -0.15 7.21 -7.02
C CYS A 239 0.42 8.61 -7.29
N VAL A 240 -0.09 9.64 -6.60
CA VAL A 240 0.41 11.02 -6.70
C VAL A 240 1.81 11.16 -6.09
N VAL A 241 2.02 10.59 -4.90
CA VAL A 241 3.29 10.70 -4.15
C VAL A 241 4.42 9.96 -4.86
N LEU A 242 4.13 8.79 -5.41
CA LEU A 242 5.10 7.94 -6.11
C LEU A 242 5.12 8.18 -7.62
N MET A 243 4.31 9.12 -8.13
CA MET A 243 4.22 9.48 -9.55
C MET A 243 4.14 8.28 -10.51
N TYR A 244 3.43 7.21 -10.12
CA TYR A 244 3.36 5.95 -10.86
C TYR A 244 1.91 5.47 -11.00
N ARG A 245 1.66 4.61 -12.01
CA ARG A 245 0.36 3.97 -12.31
C ARG A 245 -0.80 4.95 -12.53
N PHE A 246 -0.63 5.88 -13.48
CA PHE A 246 -1.67 6.87 -13.84
C PHE A 246 -2.99 6.24 -14.31
N ALA A 247 -2.96 5.05 -14.92
CA ALA A 247 -4.16 4.31 -15.34
C ALA A 247 -5.02 3.90 -14.13
N THR A 248 -4.35 3.34 -13.12
CA THR A 248 -4.94 2.94 -11.85
C THR A 248 -5.49 4.16 -11.12
N MET A 249 -4.72 5.26 -11.03
CA MET A 249 -5.22 6.53 -10.47
C MET A 249 -6.49 7.04 -11.17
N ALA A 250 -6.52 7.05 -12.51
CA ALA A 250 -7.69 7.49 -13.27
C ALA A 250 -8.89 6.57 -13.05
N THR A 251 -8.67 5.26 -13.00
CA THR A 251 -9.72 4.26 -12.74
C THR A 251 -10.27 4.42 -11.32
N THR A 252 -9.41 4.58 -10.32
CA THR A 252 -9.81 4.86 -8.94
C THR A 252 -10.68 6.13 -8.84
N LEU A 253 -10.24 7.22 -9.47
CA LEU A 253 -10.92 8.51 -9.40
C LEU A 253 -12.27 8.51 -10.12
N PHE A 254 -12.32 8.01 -11.36
CA PHE A 254 -13.48 8.16 -12.24
C PHE A 254 -14.42 6.95 -12.26
N PHE A 255 -13.96 5.78 -11.79
CA PHE A 255 -14.78 4.58 -11.73
C PHE A 255 -15.05 4.16 -10.27
N TRP A 256 -14.03 3.90 -9.46
CA TRP A 256 -14.22 3.31 -8.13
C TRP A 256 -14.97 4.24 -7.17
N LEU A 257 -14.53 5.50 -7.02
CA LEU A 257 -15.22 6.45 -6.15
C LEU A 257 -16.73 6.61 -6.47
N PRO A 258 -17.14 6.83 -7.74
CA PRO A 258 -18.56 6.81 -8.11
C PRO A 258 -19.24 5.47 -7.83
N ILE A 259 -18.61 4.35 -8.20
CA ILE A 259 -19.19 3.02 -8.05
C ILE A 259 -19.42 2.68 -6.58
N ASP A 260 -18.55 3.05 -5.67
CA ASP A 260 -18.70 2.81 -4.23
C ASP A 260 -19.92 3.54 -3.66
N ILE A 261 -20.08 4.81 -4.03
CA ILE A 261 -21.23 5.62 -3.59
C ILE A 261 -22.55 5.01 -4.11
N ILE A 262 -22.60 4.66 -5.39
CA ILE A 262 -23.80 4.09 -6.01
C ILE A 262 -24.06 2.67 -5.43
N SER A 263 -23.01 1.89 -5.19
CA SER A 263 -23.09 0.56 -4.61
C SER A 263 -23.59 0.59 -3.17
N TYR A 264 -23.16 1.55 -2.36
CA TYR A 264 -23.69 1.76 -1.01
C TYR A 264 -25.22 1.97 -1.04
N ILE A 265 -25.71 2.78 -1.97
CA ILE A 265 -27.15 3.04 -2.14
C ILE A 265 -27.87 1.77 -2.61
N ASN A 266 -27.32 1.07 -3.60
CA ASN A 266 -27.94 -0.14 -4.15
C ASN A 266 -27.99 -1.29 -3.13
N TRP A 267 -26.91 -1.51 -2.38
CA TRP A 267 -26.86 -2.50 -1.32
C TRP A 267 -27.80 -2.14 -0.16
N SER A 268 -27.88 -0.86 0.20
CA SER A 268 -28.83 -0.39 1.22
C SER A 268 -30.31 -0.62 0.86
N LYS A 269 -30.63 -0.77 -0.43
CA LYS A 269 -31.99 -1.11 -0.91
C LYS A 269 -32.27 -2.62 -0.94
N HIS A 270 -31.26 -3.48 -0.80
CA HIS A 270 -31.37 -4.94 -0.93
C HIS A 270 -30.83 -5.64 0.31
N LYS A 271 -31.21 -5.13 1.49
CA LYS A 271 -30.87 -5.74 2.76
C LYS A 271 -31.50 -7.12 2.86
N ASP A 272 -30.83 -8.00 3.60
CA ASP A 272 -31.41 -9.27 4.01
C ASP A 272 -32.58 -9.05 4.98
N ASP A 273 -33.60 -9.89 4.87
CA ASP A 273 -34.86 -9.76 5.63
C ASP A 273 -34.69 -10.22 7.11
N GLU A 274 -33.73 -11.12 7.40
CA GLU A 274 -33.46 -11.65 8.74
C GLU A 274 -32.29 -10.89 9.41
N GLU A 275 -31.22 -10.61 8.68
CA GLU A 275 -30.02 -9.91 9.18
C GLU A 275 -29.80 -8.56 8.49
N ASN A 276 -30.30 -7.47 9.09
CA ASN A 276 -30.22 -6.09 8.57
C ASN A 276 -28.80 -5.55 8.25
N GLU A 277 -27.75 -6.24 8.70
CA GLU A 277 -26.34 -5.93 8.41
C GLU A 277 -25.87 -6.58 7.08
N LEU A 278 -26.53 -7.63 6.62
CA LEU A 278 -26.22 -8.37 5.39
C LEU A 278 -27.00 -7.83 4.17
N THR A 279 -26.51 -8.19 2.99
CA THR A 279 -27.09 -7.81 1.69
C THR A 279 -27.23 -9.03 0.80
N VAL A 280 -28.36 -9.18 0.12
CA VAL A 280 -28.67 -10.35 -0.70
C VAL A 280 -27.77 -10.44 -1.94
N VAL A 281 -27.02 -11.53 -2.05
CA VAL A 281 -26.10 -11.82 -3.16
C VAL A 281 -26.64 -12.89 -4.13
N ARG A 282 -26.15 -12.91 -5.37
CA ARG A 282 -26.64 -13.78 -6.46
C ARG A 282 -25.51 -14.26 -7.39
N LYS A 283 -25.84 -15.16 -8.31
CA LYS A 283 -24.93 -15.65 -9.36
C LYS A 283 -25.22 -15.04 -10.73
N LEU A 284 -24.19 -14.92 -11.55
CA LEU A 284 -24.29 -14.48 -12.94
C LEU A 284 -24.86 -15.60 -13.83
N LYS A 285 -25.41 -15.24 -15.00
CA LYS A 285 -25.79 -16.20 -16.05
C LYS A 285 -24.60 -16.42 -16.99
N GLY A 286 -24.33 -17.67 -17.38
CA GLY A 286 -23.11 -18.04 -18.12
C GLY A 286 -22.83 -17.29 -19.45
N TYR A 287 -23.85 -16.76 -20.15
CA TYR A 287 -23.59 -15.96 -21.37
C TYR A 287 -22.99 -14.57 -21.05
N GLN A 288 -23.25 -14.04 -19.85
CA GLN A 288 -22.73 -12.74 -19.42
C GLN A 288 -21.23 -12.83 -19.08
N GLU A 289 -20.77 -14.01 -18.62
CA GLU A 289 -19.35 -14.26 -18.33
C GLU A 289 -18.50 -14.12 -19.60
N VAL A 290 -18.97 -14.69 -20.72
CA VAL A 290 -18.26 -14.62 -22.01
C VAL A 290 -18.11 -13.17 -22.48
N LEU A 291 -19.15 -12.34 -22.33
CA LEU A 291 -19.09 -10.92 -22.70
C LEU A 291 -18.10 -10.13 -21.84
N VAL A 292 -18.04 -10.42 -20.54
CA VAL A 292 -17.08 -9.77 -19.64
C VAL A 292 -15.65 -10.15 -20.00
N ILE A 293 -15.38 -11.42 -20.30
CA ILE A 293 -14.04 -11.88 -20.73
C ILE A 293 -13.61 -11.17 -22.02
N ILE A 294 -14.50 -11.08 -23.00
CA ILE A 294 -14.21 -10.34 -24.26
C ILE A 294 -13.92 -8.87 -23.94
N GLY A 295 -14.72 -8.25 -23.07
CA GLY A 295 -14.51 -6.86 -22.63
C GLY A 295 -13.14 -6.64 -21.99
N ILE A 296 -12.72 -7.54 -21.09
CA ILE A 296 -11.39 -7.50 -20.45
C ILE A 296 -10.29 -7.57 -21.52
N ILE A 297 -10.36 -8.54 -22.44
CA ILE A 297 -9.37 -8.70 -23.51
C ILE A 297 -9.26 -7.43 -24.36
N VAL A 298 -10.40 -6.89 -24.81
CA VAL A 298 -10.41 -5.67 -25.63
C VAL A 298 -9.83 -4.48 -24.87
N TRP A 299 -10.20 -4.31 -23.59
CA TRP A 299 -9.66 -3.23 -22.75
C TRP A 299 -8.16 -3.35 -22.58
N THR A 300 -7.65 -4.53 -22.22
CA THR A 300 -6.22 -4.77 -22.01
C THR A 300 -5.40 -4.38 -23.24
N PHE A 301 -5.84 -4.77 -24.44
CA PHE A 301 -5.11 -4.40 -25.66
C PHE A 301 -5.25 -2.93 -26.04
N VAL A 302 -6.46 -2.36 -25.94
CA VAL A 302 -6.70 -0.96 -26.33
C VAL A 302 -6.00 -0.01 -25.36
N ILE A 303 -6.19 -0.17 -24.05
CA ILE A 303 -5.58 0.69 -23.04
C ILE A 303 -4.08 0.42 -22.95
N GLY A 304 -3.65 -0.84 -23.01
CA GLY A 304 -2.22 -1.17 -23.05
C GLY A 304 -1.50 -0.53 -24.24
N TYR A 305 -2.12 -0.54 -25.43
CA TYR A 305 -1.57 0.14 -26.61
C TYR A 305 -1.56 1.67 -26.45
N LEU A 306 -2.64 2.27 -25.93
CA LEU A 306 -2.72 3.72 -25.74
C LEU A 306 -1.70 4.22 -24.72
N ILE A 307 -1.51 3.49 -23.63
CA ILE A 307 -0.58 3.87 -22.55
C ILE A 307 0.87 3.58 -22.93
N SER A 308 1.16 2.47 -23.60
CA SER A 308 2.53 2.21 -24.11
C SER A 308 2.97 3.21 -25.18
N GLY A 309 2.04 3.92 -25.82
CA GLY A 309 2.35 5.06 -26.69
C GLY A 309 2.60 6.38 -25.95
N LEU A 310 2.33 6.44 -24.64
CA LEU A 310 2.67 7.57 -23.78
C LEU A 310 4.03 7.26 -23.13
N ASN A 311 5.01 8.15 -23.28
CA ASN A 311 6.34 7.99 -22.71
C ASN A 311 6.29 8.29 -21.19
N ILE A 312 5.67 7.39 -20.41
CA ILE A 312 5.48 7.56 -18.97
C ILE A 312 6.67 6.92 -18.24
N ALA A 313 7.74 7.68 -18.05
CA ALA A 313 8.89 7.25 -17.27
C ALA A 313 8.49 6.98 -15.79
N THR A 314 8.96 5.86 -15.22
CA THR A 314 8.79 5.54 -13.79
C THR A 314 10.03 4.86 -13.22
N ASP A 315 10.50 5.34 -12.06
CA ASP A 315 11.70 4.89 -11.29
C ASP A 315 11.81 3.37 -10.98
N PHE A 316 10.82 2.55 -11.35
CA PHE A 316 10.78 1.13 -11.00
C PHE A 316 11.36 0.21 -12.07
N TYR A 317 11.59 0.67 -13.32
CA TYR A 317 11.89 -0.23 -14.44
C TYR A 317 13.02 0.26 -15.35
N ASN A 318 14.10 -0.53 -15.46
CA ASN A 318 15.29 -0.18 -16.24
C ASN A 318 15.29 -0.78 -17.68
N ASN A 319 14.15 -1.25 -18.19
CA ASN A 319 14.07 -1.94 -19.48
C ASN A 319 12.73 -1.70 -20.19
N GLU A 320 12.76 -1.13 -21.39
CA GLU A 320 11.57 -0.80 -22.21
C GLU A 320 10.63 -2.01 -22.44
N LEU A 321 11.18 -3.23 -22.59
CA LEU A 321 10.36 -4.43 -22.74
C LEU A 321 9.66 -4.81 -21.43
N LEU A 322 10.33 -4.61 -20.30
CA LEU A 322 9.76 -4.87 -18.97
C LEU A 322 8.68 -3.83 -18.65
N GLU A 323 8.95 -2.56 -18.94
CA GLU A 323 8.02 -1.45 -18.77
C GLU A 323 6.75 -1.69 -19.61
N THR A 324 6.91 -1.99 -20.91
CA THR A 324 5.78 -2.30 -21.79
C THR A 324 5.01 -3.51 -21.25
N PHE A 325 5.68 -4.58 -20.84
CA PHE A 325 5.02 -5.75 -20.27
C PHE A 325 4.18 -5.41 -19.04
N ILE A 326 4.71 -4.56 -18.16
CA ILE A 326 4.03 -4.13 -16.93
C ILE A 326 2.84 -3.22 -17.25
N ILE A 327 2.95 -2.33 -18.24
CA ILE A 327 1.82 -1.51 -18.71
C ILE A 327 0.65 -2.40 -19.14
N TYR A 328 0.91 -3.50 -19.86
CA TYR A 328 -0.15 -4.43 -20.25
C TYR A 328 -0.70 -5.25 -19.06
N ILE A 329 0.13 -5.59 -18.07
CA ILE A 329 -0.35 -6.22 -16.82
C ILE A 329 -1.24 -5.24 -16.05
N ASP A 330 -0.82 -3.98 -15.89
CA ASP A 330 -1.58 -2.93 -15.21
C ASP A 330 -2.90 -2.64 -15.94
N ALA A 331 -2.88 -2.57 -17.28
CA ALA A 331 -4.09 -2.45 -18.08
C ALA A 331 -5.05 -3.64 -17.86
N CYS A 332 -4.53 -4.86 -17.77
CA CYS A 332 -5.32 -6.05 -17.47
C CYS A 332 -5.90 -6.01 -16.04
N ALA A 333 -5.08 -5.63 -15.05
CA ALA A 333 -5.50 -5.48 -13.66
C ALA A 333 -6.62 -4.42 -13.55
N SER A 334 -6.48 -3.27 -14.22
CA SER A 334 -7.52 -2.24 -14.27
C SER A 334 -8.85 -2.75 -14.88
N ALA A 335 -8.77 -3.53 -15.97
CA ALA A 335 -9.95 -4.10 -16.62
C ALA A 335 -10.69 -5.08 -15.69
N VAL A 336 -9.93 -5.96 -15.04
CA VAL A 336 -10.45 -6.94 -14.09
C VAL A 336 -11.01 -6.24 -12.84
N GLY A 337 -10.35 -5.18 -12.37
CA GLY A 337 -10.83 -4.32 -11.28
C GLY A 337 -12.16 -3.66 -11.62
N ILE A 338 -12.31 -3.11 -12.83
CA ILE A 338 -13.60 -2.55 -13.30
C ILE A 338 -14.69 -3.62 -13.33
N ALA A 339 -14.39 -4.80 -13.87
CA ALA A 339 -15.32 -5.92 -13.86
C ALA A 339 -15.72 -6.31 -12.43
N ASN A 340 -14.75 -6.34 -11.51
CA ASN A 340 -15.00 -6.60 -10.09
C ASN A 340 -15.93 -5.56 -9.46
N GLY A 341 -15.68 -4.26 -9.64
CA GLY A 341 -16.52 -3.19 -9.12
C GLY A 341 -17.96 -3.28 -9.62
N LEU A 342 -18.16 -3.63 -10.91
CA LEU A 342 -19.50 -3.89 -11.46
C LEU A 342 -20.15 -5.13 -10.83
N PHE A 343 -19.38 -6.20 -10.63
CA PHE A 343 -19.90 -7.41 -9.99
C PHE A 343 -20.32 -7.16 -8.54
N ILE A 344 -19.52 -6.40 -7.78
CA ILE A 344 -19.88 -5.95 -6.42
C ILE A 344 -21.15 -5.09 -6.47
N PHE A 345 -21.22 -4.11 -7.37
CA PHE A 345 -22.40 -3.27 -7.55
C PHE A 345 -23.67 -4.12 -7.76
N PHE A 346 -23.60 -5.13 -8.62
CA PHE A 346 -24.70 -6.04 -8.91
C PHE A 346 -24.87 -7.23 -7.95
N ARG A 347 -24.04 -7.29 -6.89
CA ARG A 347 -24.04 -8.32 -5.84
C ARG A 347 -23.81 -9.74 -6.38
N LEU A 348 -22.89 -9.86 -7.33
CA LEU A 348 -22.57 -11.09 -8.03
C LEU A 348 -21.41 -11.81 -7.35
N GLN A 349 -21.54 -13.12 -7.15
CA GLN A 349 -20.51 -13.94 -6.51
C GLN A 349 -19.22 -14.01 -7.35
N GLU A 350 -19.32 -13.89 -8.66
CA GLU A 350 -18.21 -13.98 -9.60
C GLU A 350 -17.16 -12.87 -9.39
N GLN A 351 -17.50 -11.82 -8.60
CA GLN A 351 -16.57 -10.80 -8.11
C GLN A 351 -15.32 -11.40 -7.49
N TRP A 352 -15.45 -12.47 -6.70
CA TRP A 352 -14.30 -13.14 -6.07
C TRP A 352 -13.32 -13.74 -7.10
N ILE A 353 -13.79 -14.16 -8.27
CA ILE A 353 -12.90 -14.69 -9.34
C ILE A 353 -12.13 -13.53 -9.98
N ALA A 354 -12.81 -12.42 -10.26
CA ALA A 354 -12.15 -11.21 -10.75
C ALA A 354 -11.09 -10.73 -9.75
N TRP A 355 -11.41 -10.74 -8.45
CA TRP A 355 -10.48 -10.32 -7.41
C TRP A 355 -9.24 -11.21 -7.28
N TYR A 356 -9.38 -12.54 -7.43
CA TYR A 356 -8.21 -13.44 -7.51
C TYR A 356 -7.25 -13.06 -8.63
N ILE A 357 -7.79 -12.75 -9.81
CA ILE A 357 -6.99 -12.40 -10.98
C ILE A 357 -6.30 -11.05 -10.74
N CYS A 358 -7.04 -10.05 -10.25
CA CYS A 358 -6.50 -8.72 -9.94
C CYS A 358 -5.36 -8.81 -8.91
N ALA A 359 -5.60 -9.49 -7.78
CA ALA A 359 -4.61 -9.67 -6.73
C ALA A 359 -3.34 -10.39 -7.21
N PHE A 360 -3.48 -11.33 -8.15
CA PHE A 360 -2.35 -12.02 -8.76
C PHE A 360 -1.52 -11.13 -9.68
N LEU A 361 -2.18 -10.37 -10.56
CA LEU A 361 -1.50 -9.43 -11.45
C LEU A 361 -0.77 -8.35 -10.64
N GLU A 362 -1.43 -7.77 -9.64
CA GLU A 362 -0.82 -6.76 -8.76
C GLU A 362 0.32 -7.33 -7.90
N ALA A 363 0.23 -8.60 -7.47
CA ALA A 363 1.34 -9.24 -6.77
C ALA A 363 2.58 -9.37 -7.66
N ILE A 364 2.41 -9.67 -8.95
CA ILE A 364 3.52 -9.69 -9.92
C ILE A 364 4.13 -8.30 -10.03
N ILE A 365 3.32 -7.25 -10.21
CA ILE A 365 3.84 -5.89 -10.31
C ILE A 365 4.59 -5.53 -9.03
N ASN A 366 4.03 -5.77 -7.85
CA ASN A 366 4.66 -5.43 -6.58
C ASN A 366 5.99 -6.18 -6.33
N ILE A 367 6.11 -7.44 -6.77
CA ILE A 367 7.38 -8.19 -6.70
C ILE A 367 8.42 -7.52 -7.59
N ILE A 368 8.04 -7.16 -8.82
CA ILE A 368 8.97 -6.53 -9.77
C ILE A 368 9.38 -5.13 -9.29
N SER A 369 8.43 -4.37 -8.72
CA SER A 369 8.67 -3.03 -8.17
C SER A 369 9.36 -3.03 -6.79
N GLY A 370 9.71 -4.19 -6.21
CA GLY A 370 10.34 -4.27 -4.88
C GLY A 370 9.44 -3.88 -3.70
N GLN A 371 8.13 -3.73 -3.91
CA GLN A 371 7.16 -3.27 -2.92
C GLN A 371 6.69 -4.41 -2.00
N TYR A 372 7.62 -4.97 -1.21
CA TYR A 372 7.40 -6.21 -0.45
C TYR A 372 6.30 -6.10 0.62
N VAL A 373 6.11 -4.92 1.23
CA VAL A 373 5.07 -4.74 2.25
C VAL A 373 3.67 -4.91 1.66
N LEU A 374 3.45 -4.47 0.42
CA LEU A 374 2.17 -4.64 -0.27
C LEU A 374 1.90 -6.11 -0.64
N LEU A 375 2.88 -7.01 -0.58
CA LEU A 375 2.62 -8.45 -0.75
C LEU A 375 1.84 -9.04 0.43
N VAL A 376 1.96 -8.47 1.63
CA VAL A 376 1.14 -8.85 2.78
C VAL A 376 -0.34 -8.52 2.51
N LEU A 377 -0.60 -7.37 1.89
CA LEU A 377 -1.92 -7.00 1.42
C LEU A 377 -2.45 -8.03 0.41
N LYS A 378 -1.66 -8.42 -0.61
CA LYS A 378 -2.09 -9.42 -1.61
C LYS A 378 -2.34 -10.80 -0.99
N LEU A 379 -1.53 -11.22 -0.02
CA LEU A 379 -1.79 -12.45 0.75
C LEU A 379 -3.13 -12.39 1.48
N GLY A 380 -3.44 -11.24 2.08
CA GLY A 380 -4.75 -10.97 2.66
C GLY A 380 -5.87 -11.09 1.63
N TYR A 381 -5.70 -10.50 0.43
CA TYR A 381 -6.69 -10.62 -0.64
C TYR A 381 -6.94 -12.07 -1.03
N PHE A 382 -5.91 -12.87 -1.29
CA PHE A 382 -6.07 -14.28 -1.66
C PHE A 382 -6.86 -15.07 -0.61
N THR A 383 -6.49 -14.90 0.66
CA THR A 383 -7.12 -15.65 1.76
C THR A 383 -8.55 -15.17 2.03
N ASN A 384 -8.81 -13.86 2.02
CA ASN A 384 -10.17 -13.33 2.20
C ASN A 384 -11.09 -13.62 1.00
N THR A 385 -10.56 -13.58 -0.23
CA THR A 385 -11.31 -13.95 -1.44
C THR A 385 -11.82 -15.38 -1.34
N THR A 386 -10.96 -16.30 -0.88
CA THR A 386 -11.33 -17.69 -0.61
C THR A 386 -12.49 -17.75 0.39
N TYR A 387 -12.34 -17.03 1.51
CA TYR A 387 -13.34 -16.98 2.58
C TYR A 387 -14.68 -16.39 2.09
N GLY A 388 -14.63 -15.27 1.36
CA GLY A 388 -15.79 -14.59 0.79
C GLY A 388 -16.54 -15.46 -0.21
N TYR A 389 -15.82 -16.14 -1.10
CA TYR A 389 -16.41 -17.07 -2.06
C TYR A 389 -17.16 -18.21 -1.37
N ILE A 390 -16.57 -18.83 -0.34
CA ILE A 390 -17.19 -19.90 0.44
C ILE A 390 -18.45 -19.38 1.15
N LYS A 391 -18.35 -18.21 1.79
CA LYS A 391 -19.44 -17.62 2.57
C LYS A 391 -20.62 -17.21 1.70
N TRP A 392 -20.36 -16.55 0.58
CA TRP A 392 -21.40 -16.17 -0.38
C TRP A 392 -22.04 -17.41 -1.04
N SER A 393 -21.25 -18.44 -1.37
CA SER A 393 -21.79 -19.72 -1.87
C SER A 393 -22.78 -20.33 -0.88
N ARG A 394 -22.41 -20.38 0.40
CA ARG A 394 -23.26 -20.96 1.45
C ARG A 394 -24.54 -20.17 1.61
N TYR A 395 -24.44 -18.85 1.68
CA TYR A 395 -25.60 -17.96 1.78
C TYR A 395 -26.59 -18.15 0.63
N ILE A 396 -26.11 -18.17 -0.62
CA ILE A 396 -26.94 -18.37 -1.81
C ILE A 396 -27.68 -19.72 -1.75
N LYS A 397 -26.98 -20.78 -1.30
CA LYS A 397 -27.56 -22.11 -1.17
C LYS A 397 -28.66 -22.13 -0.10
N GLU A 398 -28.41 -21.58 1.08
CA GLU A 398 -29.38 -21.55 2.19
C GLU A 398 -30.65 -20.77 1.81
N HIS A 399 -30.51 -19.59 1.22
CA HIS A 399 -31.65 -18.79 0.75
C HIS A 399 -32.44 -19.45 -0.38
N SER A 400 -31.76 -20.17 -1.28
CA SER A 400 -32.45 -20.90 -2.35
C SER A 400 -33.33 -22.04 -1.80
N ILE A 401 -32.86 -22.73 -0.75
CA ILE A 401 -33.58 -23.81 -0.09
C ILE A 401 -34.77 -23.27 0.71
N GLN A 402 -34.57 -22.20 1.49
CA GLN A 402 -35.66 -21.56 2.24
C GLN A 402 -36.76 -21.06 1.31
N LYS A 403 -36.40 -20.42 0.19
CA LYS A 403 -37.37 -19.95 -0.80
C LYS A 403 -38.13 -21.09 -1.46
N GLN A 404 -37.47 -22.23 -1.75
CA GLN A 404 -38.16 -23.43 -2.23
C GLN A 404 -39.10 -24.02 -1.18
N ALA A 405 -38.70 -24.04 0.09
CA ALA A 405 -39.52 -24.53 1.20
C ALA A 405 -40.74 -23.65 1.50
N GLN A 406 -40.70 -22.35 1.19
CA GLN A 406 -41.85 -21.43 1.31
C GLN A 406 -42.84 -21.55 0.14
N ILE A 407 -42.41 -22.13 -0.99
CA ILE A 407 -43.24 -22.30 -2.21
C ILE A 407 -43.88 -23.70 -2.26
N SER A 408 -43.30 -24.67 -1.55
CA SER A 408 -43.87 -26.01 -1.31
C SER A 408 -44.83 -26.01 -0.13
#